data_AF-A0A936M0E7-F1
#
_entry.id   AF-A0A936M0E7-F1
#
_cell.length_a   1.000
_cell.length_b   1.000
_cell.length_c   1.000
_cell.angle_alpha   90.00
_cell.angle_beta   90.00
_cell.angle_gamma   90.00
#
_symmetry.space_group_name_H-M   'P 1'
#
loop_
_entity.id
_entity.type
_entity.pdbx_description
1 polymer ?
#
loop_
_entity_poly.entity_id
_entity_poly.type
_entity_poly.pdbx_seq_one_letter_code
_entity_poly.pdbx_strand_id
1 'polypeptide(L)'
;MKETRTYPLRLPRSLKEAAERLSREDRTSLNQFVVTAVAEKVSAMQTAEYFSERRARADFAAFDKIMRRQGGSAPREDDTVPDSKPRARRARQPARPK
;
A
#
# COMPACT_ATOMS: atom_id res chain seq x y z
N MET A 1 29.04 8.12 2.75
CA MET A 1 28.96 7.45 1.44
C MET A 1 28.02 6.26 1.58
N LYS A 2 27.04 6.06 0.69
CA LYS A 2 26.20 4.85 0.74
C LYS A 2 27.05 3.65 0.32
N GLU A 3 27.22 2.67 1.20
CA GLU A 3 27.86 1.40 0.85
C GLU A 3 26.93 0.61 -0.07
N THR A 4 27.38 0.35 -1.30
CA THR A 4 26.68 -0.51 -2.27
C THR A 4 27.31 -1.89 -2.24
N ARG A 5 26.50 -2.94 -2.05
CA ARG A 5 26.95 -4.34 -2.11
C ARG A 5 26.37 -5.01 -3.36
N THR A 6 27.23 -5.60 -4.18
CA THR A 6 26.81 -6.36 -5.37
C THR A 6 26.29 -7.72 -4.94
N TYR A 7 25.09 -8.09 -5.42
CA TYR A 7 24.48 -9.39 -5.16
C TYR A 7 24.20 -10.12 -6.47
N PRO A 8 24.94 -11.20 -6.81
CA PRO A 8 24.71 -11.95 -8.04
C PRO A 8 23.44 -12.81 -7.92
N LEU A 9 22.54 -12.70 -8.91
CA LEU A 9 21.27 -13.42 -8.97
C LEU A 9 21.23 -14.34 -10.18
N ARG A 10 20.68 -15.55 -9.98
CA ARG A 10 20.30 -16.45 -11.09
C ARG A 10 18.79 -16.40 -11.25
N LEU A 11 18.34 -16.00 -12.43
CA LEU A 11 16.91 -15.93 -12.77
C LEU A 11 16.59 -17.04 -13.78
N PRO A 12 15.41 -17.69 -13.69
CA PRO A 12 14.88 -18.49 -14.78
C PRO A 12 14.85 -17.70 -16.08
N ARG A 13 15.13 -18.35 -17.21
CA ARG A 13 15.24 -17.70 -18.52
C ARG A 13 14.03 -16.83 -18.85
N SER A 14 12.83 -17.37 -18.69
CA SER A 14 11.57 -16.66 -18.97
C SER A 14 11.39 -15.40 -18.11
N LEU A 15 11.80 -15.45 -16.84
CA LEU A 15 11.71 -14.31 -15.94
C LEU A 15 12.70 -13.21 -16.32
N LYS A 16 13.93 -13.59 -16.69
CA LYS A 16 14.92 -12.65 -17.20
C LYS A 16 14.42 -11.97 -18.48
N GLU A 17 13.89 -12.72 -19.43
CA GLU A 17 13.34 -12.18 -20.68
C GLU A 17 12.18 -11.21 -20.42
N ALA A 18 11.29 -11.54 -19.48
CA ALA A 18 10.20 -10.65 -19.08
C ALA A 18 10.72 -9.35 -18.43
N ALA A 19 11.68 -9.45 -17.52
CA ALA A 19 12.27 -8.28 -16.85
C ALA A 19 13.02 -7.38 -17.83
N GLU A 20 13.73 -7.94 -18.82
CA GLU A 20 14.40 -7.17 -19.88
C GLU A 20 13.41 -6.45 -20.78
N ARG A 21 12.28 -7.09 -21.12
CA ARG A 21 11.23 -6.43 -21.91
C ARG A 21 10.64 -5.24 -21.15
N LEU A 22 10.26 -5.44 -19.89
CA LEU A 22 9.70 -4.38 -19.04
C LEU A 22 10.70 -3.24 -18.79
N SER A 23 11.98 -3.56 -18.54
CA SER A 23 12.99 -2.52 -18.34
C SER A 23 13.19 -1.65 -19.59
N ARG A 24 13.05 -2.23 -20.79
CA ARG A 24 13.12 -1.47 -22.06
C ARG A 24 11.89 -0.57 -22.25
N GLU A 25 10.70 -1.06 -21.90
CA GLU A 25 9.46 -0.26 -21.91
C GLU A 25 9.60 0.95 -20.98
N ASP A 26 10.18 0.75 -19.79
CA ASP A 26 10.44 1.80 -18.80
C ASP A 26 11.71 2.62 -19.07
N ARG A 27 12.42 2.36 -20.18
CA ARG A 27 13.68 3.04 -20.58
C ARG A 27 14.75 3.04 -19.49
N THR A 28 14.85 1.95 -18.74
CA THR A 28 15.83 1.77 -17.66
C THR A 28 16.71 0.54 -17.91
N SER A 29 17.87 0.50 -17.26
CA SER A 29 18.69 -0.72 -17.27
C SER A 29 18.02 -1.84 -16.48
N LEU A 30 18.29 -3.10 -16.85
CA LEU A 30 17.77 -4.25 -16.11
C LEU A 30 18.14 -4.20 -14.61
N ASN A 31 19.36 -3.77 -14.28
CA ASN A 31 19.79 -3.67 -12.88
C ASN A 31 18.99 -2.61 -12.11
N GLN A 32 18.76 -1.44 -12.70
CA GLN A 32 17.94 -0.39 -12.08
C GLN A 32 16.49 -0.84 -11.95
N PHE A 33 15.94 -1.48 -12.97
CA PHE A 33 14.62 -2.09 -12.92
C PHE A 33 14.49 -3.06 -11.73
N VAL A 34 15.43 -3.98 -11.58
CA VAL A 34 15.46 -4.96 -10.48
C VAL A 34 15.59 -4.26 -9.13
N VAL A 35 16.47 -3.26 -9.01
CA VAL A 35 16.64 -2.49 -7.75
C VAL A 35 15.33 -1.78 -7.37
N THR A 36 14.66 -1.13 -8.31
CA THR A 36 13.39 -0.46 -8.07
C THR A 36 12.30 -1.46 -7.70
N ALA A 37 12.16 -2.56 -8.43
CA ALA A 37 11.17 -3.60 -8.13
C ALA A 37 11.39 -4.22 -6.74
N VAL A 38 12.64 -4.44 -6.33
CA VAL A 38 12.97 -4.92 -4.97
C VAL A 38 12.56 -3.87 -3.93
N ALA A 39 12.89 -2.59 -4.15
CA ALA A 39 12.50 -1.51 -3.25
C ALA A 39 10.98 -1.40 -3.10
N GLU A 40 10.24 -1.49 -4.21
CA GLU A 40 8.78 -1.50 -4.21
C GLU A 40 8.22 -2.70 -3.45
N LYS A 41 8.75 -3.90 -3.68
CA LYS A 41 8.29 -5.11 -2.98
C LYS A 41 8.54 -5.02 -1.48
N VAL A 42 9.71 -4.53 -1.06
CA VAL A 42 10.05 -4.32 0.35
C VAL A 42 9.10 -3.29 0.97
N SER A 43 8.89 -2.15 0.30
CA SER A 43 7.96 -1.10 0.75
C SER A 43 6.53 -1.64 0.90
N ALA A 44 6.04 -2.41 -0.07
CA ALA A 44 4.71 -3.01 -0.03
C ALA A 44 4.56 -4.00 1.13
N MET A 45 5.58 -4.83 1.39
CA MET A 45 5.56 -5.79 2.50
C MET A 45 5.57 -5.08 3.87
N GLN A 46 6.45 -4.09 4.05
CA GLN A 46 6.52 -3.31 5.29
C GLN A 46 5.23 -2.50 5.52
N THR A 47 4.65 -1.94 4.46
CA THR A 47 3.38 -1.22 4.54
C THR A 47 2.24 -2.15 4.98
N ALA A 48 2.18 -3.37 4.43
CA ALA A 48 1.18 -4.36 4.83
C ALA A 48 1.31 -4.74 6.31
N GLU A 49 2.54 -4.96 6.78
CA GLU A 49 2.84 -5.23 8.19
C GLU A 49 2.43 -4.06 9.10
N TYR A 50 2.83 -2.84 8.75
CA TYR A 50 2.47 -1.62 9.47
C TYR A 50 0.95 -1.47 9.64
N PHE A 51 0.18 -1.68 8.57
CA PHE A 51 -1.29 -1.60 8.66
C PHE A 51 -1.89 -2.73 9.51
N SER A 52 -1.31 -3.93 9.47
CA SER A 52 -1.72 -5.04 10.33
C SER A 52 -1.56 -4.70 11.82
N GLU A 53 -0.39 -4.19 12.20
CA GLU A 53 -0.11 -3.78 13.59
C GLU A 53 -0.93 -2.57 14.02
N ARG A 54 -1.14 -1.61 13.12
CA ARG A 54 -1.93 -0.41 13.41
C ARG A 54 -3.40 -0.76 13.58
N ARG A 55 -3.92 -1.71 12.81
CA ARG A 55 -5.28 -2.23 12.97
C ARG A 55 -5.51 -2.81 14.36
N ALA A 56 -4.54 -3.53 14.93
CA ALA A 56 -4.64 -4.08 16.29
C ALA A 56 -4.77 -3.00 17.38
N ARG A 57 -4.34 -1.76 17.08
CA ARG A 57 -4.42 -0.59 17.96
C ARG A 57 -5.62 0.31 17.68
N ALA A 58 -6.48 -0.05 16.73
CA ALA A 58 -7.59 0.81 16.32
C ALA A 58 -8.72 0.80 17.36
N ASP A 59 -9.07 1.99 17.85
CA ASP A 59 -10.28 2.21 18.65
C ASP A 59 -11.39 2.79 17.75
N PHE A 60 -12.30 1.91 17.34
CA PHE A 60 -13.43 2.29 16.50
C PHE A 60 -14.46 3.15 17.25
N ALA A 61 -14.56 3.05 18.57
CA ALA A 61 -15.45 3.88 19.37
C ALA A 61 -14.92 5.32 19.44
N ALA A 62 -13.62 5.48 19.67
CA ALA A 62 -12.96 6.79 19.59
C ALA A 62 -13.09 7.41 18.18
N PHE A 63 -12.92 6.60 17.12
CA PHE A 63 -13.15 7.03 15.75
C PHE A 63 -14.59 7.53 15.54
N ASP A 64 -15.60 6.75 15.93
CA ASP A 64 -17.00 7.13 15.77
C ASP A 64 -17.35 8.39 16.60
N LYS A 65 -16.73 8.57 17.77
CA LYS A 65 -16.86 9.80 18.58
C LYS A 65 -16.34 11.03 17.84
N ILE A 66 -15.20 10.92 17.16
CA ILE A 66 -14.65 12.02 16.34
C ILE A 66 -15.55 12.30 15.14
N MET A 67 -16.00 11.26 14.44
CA MET A 67 -16.85 11.42 13.24
C MET A 67 -18.22 12.02 13.56
N ARG A 68 -18.72 11.87 14.79
CA ARG A 68 -20.00 12.43 15.25
C ARG A 68 -19.85 13.73 16.04
N ARG A 69 -18.64 14.28 16.13
CA ARG A 69 -18.39 15.49 16.92
C ARG A 69 -19.23 16.65 16.38
N GLN A 70 -19.77 17.44 17.29
CA GLN A 70 -20.48 18.67 16.93
C GLN A 70 -19.46 19.73 16.49
N GLY A 71 -19.79 20.49 15.45
CA GLY A 71 -18.91 21.48 14.84
C GLY A 71 -18.05 20.93 13.69
N GLY A 72 -17.58 21.83 12.83
CA GLY A 72 -16.89 21.53 11.57
C GLY A 72 -17.41 22.41 10.44
N SER A 73 -16.70 22.44 9.32
CA SER A 73 -17.19 23.06 8.10
C SER A 73 -18.08 22.08 7.35
N ALA A 74 -19.12 22.58 6.67
CA ALA A 74 -19.86 21.77 5.72
C ALA A 74 -18.90 21.22 4.65
N PRO A 75 -19.21 20.05 4.06
CA PRO A 75 -18.51 19.58 2.86
C PRO A 75 -18.49 20.68 1.80
N ARG A 76 -17.39 20.77 1.05
CA ARG A 76 -17.32 21.65 -0.11
C ARG A 76 -18.27 21.16 -1.21
N GLU A 77 -18.59 22.02 -2.16
CA GLU A 77 -19.48 21.67 -3.28
C GLU A 77 -18.96 20.47 -4.09
N ASP A 78 -17.64 20.27 -4.13
CA ASP A 78 -16.96 19.17 -4.80
C ASP A 78 -16.80 17.90 -3.93
N ASP A 79 -17.12 17.95 -2.64
CA ASP A 79 -17.09 16.81 -1.70
C ASP A 79 -18.32 15.90 -1.88
N THR A 80 -18.48 15.37 -3.09
CA THR A 80 -19.61 14.49 -3.45
C THR A 80 -19.26 13.01 -3.23
N VAL A 81 -20.25 12.23 -2.77
CA VAL A 81 -20.14 10.77 -2.77
C VAL A 81 -20.63 10.23 -4.12
N PRO A 82 -19.89 9.30 -4.78
CA PRO A 82 -20.36 8.70 -6.03
C PRO A 82 -21.69 7.96 -5.83
N ASP A 83 -22.60 8.05 -6.81
CA ASP A 83 -23.95 7.43 -6.79
C ASP A 83 -23.96 5.89 -6.72
N SER A 84 -22.79 5.25 -6.65
CA SER A 84 -22.69 3.81 -6.48
C SER A 84 -23.22 3.41 -5.09
N LYS A 85 -24.25 2.56 -5.09
CA LYS A 85 -24.94 1.99 -3.92
C LYS A 85 -24.02 1.84 -2.71
N PRO A 86 -24.45 2.21 -1.49
CA PRO A 86 -23.63 2.08 -0.30
C PRO A 86 -23.12 0.64 -0.21
N ARG A 87 -21.79 0.47 -0.33
CA ARG A 87 -21.15 -0.83 -0.13
C ARG A 87 -21.68 -1.37 1.19
N ALA A 88 -22.34 -2.52 1.14
CA ALA A 88 -22.90 -3.20 2.29
C ALA A 88 -21.90 -3.08 3.44
N ARG A 89 -22.39 -2.61 4.60
CA ARG A 89 -21.62 -2.53 5.85
C ARG A 89 -20.98 -3.90 6.07
N ARG A 90 -19.75 -4.12 5.57
CA ARG A 90 -18.95 -5.28 5.91
C ARG A 90 -18.84 -5.18 7.42
N ALA A 91 -19.42 -6.15 8.12
CA ALA A 91 -19.43 -6.22 9.57
C ALA A 91 -18.03 -5.82 10.04
N ARG A 92 -17.93 -4.68 10.73
CA ARG A 92 -16.68 -4.20 11.30
C ARG A 92 -16.26 -5.31 12.25
N GLN A 93 -15.28 -6.12 11.84
CA GLN A 93 -14.81 -7.21 12.68
C GLN A 93 -14.34 -6.56 13.98
N PRO A 94 -14.91 -6.93 15.14
CA PRO A 94 -14.45 -6.40 16.41
C PRO A 94 -12.96 -6.68 16.52
N ALA A 95 -12.22 -5.76 17.13
CA ALA A 95 -10.82 -5.98 17.46
C ALA A 95 -10.73 -7.34 18.16
N ARG A 96 -9.98 -8.30 17.57
CA ARG A 96 -9.75 -9.58 18.23
C ARG A 96 -9.09 -9.27 19.57
N PRO A 97 -9.62 -9.77 20.70
CA PRO A 97 -8.93 -9.62 21.97
C PRO A 97 -7.58 -10.34 21.88
N LYS A 98 -6.60 -9.80 22.60
CA LYS A 98 -5.25 -10.36 22.72
C LYS A 98 -5.28 -11.77 23.28
#